data_AF-A0A662HP65-F1
#
_entry.id   AF-A0A662HP65-F1
#
_cell.length_a   1.000
_cell.length_b   1.000
_cell.length_c   1.000
_cell.angle_alpha   90.00
_cell.angle_beta   90.00
_cell.angle_gamma   90.00
#
_symmetry.space_group_name_H-M   'P 1'
#
loop_
_entity.id
_entity.type
_entity.pdbx_description
1 polymer ?
#
loop_
_entity_poly.entity_id
_entity_poly.type
_entity_poly.pdbx_seq_one_letter_code
_entity_poly.pdbx_strand_id
1 'polypeptide(L)'
;IDEKTYGKTDERTDIYQLGLIFYELLTGKLPYEGLTPASILSKVINPNIKPKLPSEYNAKYAKYDRIFRKLLAKRKEDRFKNVDEFLESLNTVVNMDAERTRLKETLKKSVEKMKKSFSVDEYLRLKREAVESLTRLAILNAKLDDKVELIKVLSDIKFYTREYLNDLINMTKYIELLMREKAPISDEIIGRLEILLHKICKENM
;
A
#
# COMPACT_ATOMS: atom_id res chain seq x y z
N ILE A 1 11.95 35.10 1.14
CA ILE A 1 11.79 34.16 0.00
C ILE A 1 10.88 34.87 -1.00
N ASP A 2 11.23 34.91 -2.29
CA ASP A 2 10.51 35.69 -3.31
C ASP A 2 9.12 35.09 -3.61
N GLU A 3 8.06 35.88 -3.38
CA GLU A 3 6.67 35.46 -3.57
C GLU A 3 6.36 35.16 -5.05
N LYS A 4 7.09 35.76 -6.00
CA LYS A 4 6.93 35.45 -7.43
C LYS A 4 7.42 34.04 -7.78
N THR A 5 8.44 33.55 -7.07
CA THR A 5 9.04 32.24 -7.33
C THR A 5 8.36 31.13 -6.52
N TYR A 6 7.90 31.41 -5.30
CA TYR A 6 7.41 30.36 -4.36
C TYR A 6 5.93 30.50 -3.98
N GLY A 7 5.27 31.57 -4.44
CA GLY A 7 3.88 31.88 -4.14
C GLY A 7 3.66 32.40 -2.72
N LYS A 8 2.45 32.89 -2.47
CA LYS A 8 2.00 33.28 -1.12
C LYS A 8 1.80 32.05 -0.24
N THR A 9 2.19 32.17 1.02
CA THR A 9 1.93 31.19 2.07
C THR A 9 0.43 31.10 2.36
N ASP A 10 -0.08 29.87 2.41
CA ASP A 10 -1.42 29.51 2.86
C ASP A 10 -1.34 28.23 3.73
N GLU A 11 -2.49 27.68 4.14
CA GLU A 11 -2.63 26.47 4.98
C GLU A 11 -1.82 25.26 4.47
N ARG A 12 -1.50 25.21 3.17
CA ARG A 12 -0.71 24.11 2.58
C ARG A 12 0.77 24.20 2.94
N THR A 13 1.22 25.34 3.47
CA THR A 13 2.56 25.48 4.10
C THR A 13 2.62 24.66 5.38
N ASP A 14 1.60 24.77 6.22
CA ASP A 14 1.51 24.03 7.48
C ASP A 14 1.36 22.53 7.21
N ILE A 15 0.60 22.14 6.17
CA ILE A 15 0.50 20.74 5.73
C ILE A 15 1.87 20.16 5.35
N TYR A 16 2.71 20.94 4.65
CA TYR A 16 4.06 20.50 4.30
C TYR A 16 4.94 20.33 5.54
N GLN A 17 4.89 21.26 6.49
CA GLN A 17 5.63 21.19 7.74
C GLN A 17 5.17 20.02 8.62
N LEU A 18 3.86 19.81 8.74
CA LEU A 18 3.27 18.63 9.38
C LEU A 18 3.76 17.35 8.72
N GLY A 19 3.86 17.34 7.39
CA GLY A 19 4.44 16.23 6.65
C GLY A 19 5.88 15.90 7.04
N LEU A 20 6.72 16.91 7.26
CA LEU A 20 8.09 16.71 7.73
C LEU A 20 8.13 16.12 9.15
N ILE A 21 7.32 16.66 10.08
CA ILE A 21 7.23 16.16 11.45
C ILE A 21 6.73 14.71 11.46
N PHE A 22 5.67 14.42 10.70
CA PHE A 22 5.13 13.07 10.60
C PHE A 22 6.15 12.09 10.00
N TYR A 23 6.90 12.53 8.97
CA TYR A 23 7.97 11.73 8.38
C TYR A 23 9.04 11.37 9.42
N GLU A 24 9.46 12.35 10.22
CA GLU A 24 10.47 12.16 11.26
C GLU A 24 9.98 11.25 12.39
N LEU A 25 8.74 11.42 12.86
CA LEU A 25 8.14 10.53 13.85
C LEU A 25 8.03 9.09 13.35
N LEU A 26 7.74 8.90 12.06
CA LEU A 26 7.58 7.58 11.47
C LEU A 26 8.93 6.88 11.23
N THR A 27 9.93 7.62 10.76
CA THR A 27 11.20 7.06 10.25
C THR A 27 12.41 7.31 11.16
N GLY A 28 12.29 8.23 12.12
CA GLY A 28 13.41 8.74 12.91
C GLY A 28 14.42 9.59 12.12
N LYS A 29 14.07 10.00 10.90
CA LYS A 29 14.95 10.72 9.96
C LYS A 29 14.16 11.80 9.22
N LEU A 30 14.86 12.73 8.59
CA LEU A 30 14.25 13.70 7.67
C LEU A 30 14.35 13.21 6.21
N PRO A 31 13.39 13.60 5.34
CA PRO A 31 13.41 13.21 3.92
C PRO A 31 14.52 13.91 3.12
N TYR A 32 15.11 14.98 3.66
CA TYR A 32 16.26 15.69 3.11
C TYR A 32 17.41 15.66 4.11
N GLU A 33 18.53 15.05 3.71
CA GLU A 33 19.74 14.96 4.53
C GLU A 33 20.75 16.04 4.09
N GLY A 34 21.55 16.58 5.00
CA GLY A 34 22.60 17.55 4.68
C GLY A 34 23.49 17.85 5.88
N LEU A 35 24.71 18.35 5.63
CA LEU A 35 25.68 18.66 6.68
C LEU A 35 25.47 20.05 7.30
N THR A 36 24.79 20.94 6.57
CA THR A 36 24.52 22.31 7.02
C THR A 36 23.08 22.70 6.73
N PRO A 37 22.48 23.64 7.49
CA PRO A 37 21.14 24.16 7.21
C PRO A 37 21.00 24.69 5.79
N ALA A 38 22.02 25.37 5.26
CA ALA A 38 22.03 25.86 3.88
C ALA A 38 21.96 24.73 2.85
N SER A 39 22.67 23.60 3.08
CA SER A 39 22.60 22.42 2.20
C SER A 39 21.26 21.71 2.24
N ILE A 40 20.56 21.73 3.38
CA ILE A 40 19.21 21.16 3.50
C ILE A 40 18.22 22.09 2.79
N LEU A 41 18.31 23.40 3.04
CA LEU A 41 17.46 24.39 2.40
C LEU A 41 17.55 24.33 0.88
N SER A 42 18.75 24.21 0.32
CA SER A 42 18.93 24.09 -1.13
C SER A 42 18.22 22.86 -1.71
N LYS A 43 18.17 21.73 -0.98
CA LYS A 43 17.40 20.54 -1.36
C LYS A 43 15.89 20.73 -1.23
N VAL A 44 15.46 21.44 -0.19
CA VAL A 44 14.03 21.73 0.05
C VAL A 44 13.47 22.62 -1.07
N ILE A 45 14.19 23.64 -1.51
CA ILE A 45 13.69 24.58 -2.55
C ILE A 45 13.91 24.08 -3.98
N ASN A 46 14.82 23.14 -4.21
CA ASN A 46 15.11 22.64 -5.56
C ASN A 46 13.96 21.75 -6.07
N PRO A 47 13.28 22.13 -7.17
CA PRO A 47 12.14 21.37 -7.70
C PRO A 47 12.54 19.99 -8.27
N ASN A 48 13.82 19.80 -8.63
CA ASN A 48 14.33 18.55 -9.19
C ASN A 48 14.74 17.53 -8.12
N ILE A 49 14.83 17.94 -6.85
CA ILE A 49 15.21 17.05 -5.75
C ILE A 49 13.96 16.55 -5.05
N LYS A 50 13.64 15.27 -5.25
CA LYS A 50 12.51 14.61 -4.58
C LYS A 50 12.87 14.28 -3.12
N PRO A 51 11.91 14.42 -2.18
CA PRO A 51 12.08 13.88 -0.84
C PRO A 51 12.24 12.36 -0.91
N LYS A 52 13.12 11.80 -0.07
CA LYS A 52 13.13 10.35 0.15
C LYS A 52 11.76 9.94 0.71
N LEU A 53 11.22 8.83 0.23
CA LEU A 53 9.98 8.26 0.74
C LEU A 53 10.27 7.33 1.94
N PRO A 54 9.31 7.16 2.87
CA PRO A 54 9.52 6.27 4.03
C PRO A 54 9.90 4.84 3.65
N SER A 55 9.36 4.32 2.54
CA SER A 55 9.69 2.99 2.03
C SER A 55 11.17 2.81 1.66
N GLU A 56 11.85 3.90 1.27
CA GLU A 56 13.28 3.87 0.95
C GLU A 56 14.14 3.62 2.20
N TYR A 57 13.63 3.97 3.38
CA TYR A 57 14.24 3.62 4.66
C TYR A 57 13.78 2.25 5.17
N ASN A 58 12.50 1.95 5.07
CA ASN A 58 11.95 0.66 5.46
C ASN A 58 10.69 0.32 4.66
N ALA A 59 10.73 -0.80 3.93
CA ALA A 59 9.62 -1.26 3.09
C ALA A 59 8.28 -1.40 3.83
N LYS A 60 8.28 -1.62 5.15
CA LYS A 60 7.06 -1.67 5.97
C LYS A 60 6.23 -0.38 5.93
N TYR A 61 6.84 0.75 5.52
CA TYR A 61 6.19 2.04 5.41
C TYR A 61 5.68 2.38 4.01
N ALA A 62 5.79 1.47 3.03
CA ALA A 62 5.31 1.69 1.66
C ALA A 62 3.84 2.12 1.58
N LYS A 63 3.00 1.64 2.51
CA LYS A 63 1.60 2.05 2.65
C LYS A 63 1.38 3.56 2.84
N TYR A 64 2.39 4.30 3.27
CA TYR A 64 2.32 5.75 3.47
C TYR A 64 2.94 6.57 2.32
N ASP A 65 3.64 5.94 1.38
CA ASP A 65 4.36 6.66 0.33
C ASP A 65 3.46 7.57 -0.51
N ARG A 66 2.24 7.10 -0.84
CA ARG A 66 1.24 7.91 -1.58
C ARG A 66 0.87 9.18 -0.80
N ILE A 67 0.73 9.08 0.51
CA ILE A 67 0.45 10.22 1.41
C ILE A 67 1.65 11.17 1.44
N PHE A 68 2.87 10.67 1.62
CA PHE A 68 4.07 11.53 1.68
C PHE A 68 4.39 12.21 0.35
N ARG A 69 4.08 11.58 -0.80
CA ARG A 69 4.18 12.24 -2.11
C ARG A 69 3.33 13.50 -2.18
N LYS A 70 2.13 13.50 -1.59
CA LYS A 70 1.26 14.68 -1.52
C LYS A 70 1.70 15.65 -0.43
N LEU A 71 1.95 15.19 0.80
CA LEU A 71 2.38 16.06 1.90
C LEU A 71 3.64 16.87 1.55
N LEU A 72 4.63 16.20 0.94
CA LEU A 72 5.94 16.77 0.65
C LEU A 72 6.09 17.21 -0.81
N ALA A 73 4.98 17.39 -1.54
CA ALA A 73 5.02 17.86 -2.91
C ALA A 73 5.62 19.28 -2.99
N LYS A 74 6.47 19.51 -4.00
CA LYS A 74 7.15 20.80 -4.19
C LYS A 74 6.16 21.91 -4.50
N ARG A 75 5.26 21.67 -5.46
CA ARG A 75 4.18 22.59 -5.80
C ARG A 75 3.07 22.45 -4.77
N LYS A 76 2.55 23.57 -4.28
CA LYS A 76 1.48 23.56 -3.26
C LYS A 76 0.17 23.02 -3.81
N GLU A 77 -0.06 23.12 -5.12
CA GLU A 77 -1.24 22.57 -5.80
C GLU A 77 -1.26 21.04 -5.83
N ASP A 78 -0.09 20.40 -5.72
CA ASP A 78 0.04 18.94 -5.69
C ASP A 78 -0.09 18.37 -4.26
N ARG A 79 -0.22 19.25 -3.26
CA ARG A 79 -0.43 18.87 -1.86
C ARG A 79 -1.90 18.59 -1.57
N PHE A 80 -2.16 18.07 -0.38
CA PHE A 80 -3.53 18.06 0.15
C PHE A 80 -4.07 19.49 0.23
N LYS A 81 -5.32 19.67 -0.16
CA LYS A 81 -6.02 20.95 -0.16
C LYS A 81 -6.16 21.48 1.26
N ASN A 82 -6.48 20.60 2.20
CA ASN A 82 -6.66 20.91 3.62
C ASN A 82 -6.33 19.69 4.49
N VAL A 83 -6.40 19.85 5.81
CA VAL A 83 -6.10 18.79 6.78
C VAL A 83 -7.13 17.66 6.72
N ASP A 84 -8.40 17.95 6.42
CA ASP A 84 -9.45 16.93 6.33
C ASP A 84 -9.16 15.92 5.22
N GLU A 85 -8.73 16.38 4.04
CA GLU A 85 -8.35 15.51 2.93
C GLU A 85 -7.15 14.63 3.28
N PHE A 86 -6.19 15.17 4.05
CA PHE A 86 -5.07 14.39 4.57
C PHE A 86 -5.54 13.31 5.56
N LEU A 87 -6.41 13.67 6.51
CA LEU A 87 -6.95 12.73 7.51
C LEU A 87 -7.77 11.63 6.86
N GLU A 88 -8.59 11.93 5.85
CA GLU A 88 -9.34 10.93 5.10
C GLU A 88 -8.40 9.91 4.43
N SER A 89 -7.33 10.40 3.80
CA SER A 89 -6.31 9.54 3.17
C SER A 89 -5.59 8.67 4.20
N LEU A 90 -5.22 9.23 5.35
CA LEU A 90 -4.57 8.49 6.43
C LEU A 90 -5.50 7.43 7.05
N ASN A 91 -6.75 7.80 7.34
CA ASN A 91 -7.76 6.89 7.88
C ASN A 91 -8.04 5.73 6.94
N THR A 92 -8.06 5.97 5.62
CA THR A 92 -8.19 4.91 4.61
C THR A 92 -7.08 3.87 4.76
N VAL A 93 -5.82 4.30 4.88
CA VAL A 93 -4.68 3.39 5.09
C VAL A 93 -4.78 2.62 6.41
N VAL A 94 -5.14 3.31 7.50
CA VAL A 94 -5.28 2.70 8.83
C VAL A 94 -6.39 1.66 8.85
N ASN A 95 -7.55 1.97 8.25
CA ASN A 95 -8.69 1.07 8.19
C ASN A 95 -8.38 -0.18 7.36
N MET A 96 -7.73 -0.03 6.21
CA MET A 96 -7.28 -1.18 5.39
C MET A 96 -6.31 -2.07 6.15
N ASP A 97 -5.37 -1.50 6.91
CA ASP A 97 -4.40 -2.26 7.71
C ASP A 97 -5.06 -3.01 8.88
N ALA A 98 -6.06 -2.39 9.52
CA ALA A 98 -6.87 -3.02 10.56
C ALA A 98 -7.74 -4.16 10.00
N GLU A 99 -8.39 -3.95 8.86
CA GLU A 99 -9.16 -4.98 8.15
C GLU A 99 -8.27 -6.17 7.77
N ARG A 100 -7.11 -5.90 7.18
CA ARG A 100 -6.11 -6.90 6.82
C ARG A 100 -5.73 -7.79 8.01
N THR A 101 -5.54 -7.19 9.19
CA THR A 101 -5.20 -7.92 10.42
C THR A 101 -6.33 -8.87 10.83
N ARG A 102 -7.57 -8.38 10.86
CA ARG A 102 -8.76 -9.19 11.21
C ARG A 102 -8.99 -10.34 10.23
N LEU A 103 -8.80 -10.10 8.93
CA LEU A 103 -8.94 -11.12 7.90
C LEU A 103 -7.89 -12.23 8.03
N LYS A 104 -6.63 -11.89 8.35
CA LYS A 104 -5.59 -12.90 8.62
C LYS A 104 -5.95 -13.82 9.78
N GLU A 105 -6.49 -13.27 10.87
CA GLU A 105 -6.93 -14.07 12.01
C GLU A 105 -8.11 -14.99 11.65
N THR A 106 -9.07 -14.47 10.88
CA THR A 106 -10.24 -15.24 10.42
C THR A 106 -9.81 -16.38 9.51
N LEU A 107 -8.96 -16.10 8.51
CA LEU A 107 -8.41 -17.11 7.60
C LEU A 107 -7.68 -18.22 8.37
N LYS A 108 -6.84 -17.85 9.33
CA LYS A 108 -6.12 -18.82 10.17
C LYS A 108 -7.09 -19.77 10.89
N LYS A 109 -8.15 -19.23 11.50
CA LYS A 109 -9.19 -20.03 12.18
C LYS A 109 -9.93 -20.96 11.21
N SER A 110 -10.30 -20.48 10.02
CA SER A 110 -11.00 -21.32 9.02
C SER A 110 -10.10 -22.45 8.50
N VAL A 111 -8.82 -22.17 8.24
CA VAL A 111 -7.84 -23.19 7.82
C VAL A 111 -7.59 -24.23 8.92
N GLU A 112 -7.50 -23.82 10.18
CA GLU A 112 -7.35 -24.75 11.32
C GLU A 112 -8.56 -25.67 11.49
N LYS A 113 -9.79 -25.13 11.34
CA LYS A 113 -11.02 -25.94 11.36
C LYS A 113 -11.07 -26.91 10.19
N MET A 114 -10.67 -26.46 9.00
CA MET A 114 -10.71 -27.27 7.78
C MET A 114 -9.86 -28.53 7.91
N LYS A 115 -8.67 -28.44 8.55
CA LYS A 115 -7.79 -29.58 8.82
C LYS A 115 -8.37 -30.62 9.78
N LYS A 116 -9.37 -30.22 10.60
CA LYS A 116 -10.00 -31.07 11.62
C LYS A 116 -11.39 -31.55 11.21
N SER A 117 -11.93 -31.07 10.08
CA SER A 117 -13.27 -31.43 9.62
C SER A 117 -13.29 -32.83 9.02
N PHE A 118 -14.28 -33.63 9.44
CA PHE A 118 -14.60 -34.93 8.84
C PHE A 118 -15.83 -34.86 7.93
N SER A 119 -16.50 -33.71 7.84
CA SER A 119 -17.67 -33.47 6.98
C SER A 119 -17.25 -32.81 5.68
N VAL A 120 -17.71 -33.39 4.56
CA VAL A 120 -17.48 -32.86 3.21
C VAL A 120 -18.12 -31.48 3.04
N ASP A 121 -19.35 -31.29 3.52
CA ASP A 121 -20.07 -30.01 3.43
C ASP A 121 -19.38 -28.91 4.23
N GLU A 122 -18.91 -29.24 5.44
CA GLU A 122 -18.16 -28.29 6.27
C GLU A 122 -16.82 -27.94 5.63
N TYR A 123 -16.11 -28.92 5.07
CA TYR A 123 -14.87 -28.70 4.34
C TYR A 123 -15.08 -27.75 3.15
N LEU A 124 -16.10 -27.99 2.32
CA LEU A 124 -16.41 -27.14 1.15
C LEU A 124 -16.80 -25.72 1.57
N ARG A 125 -17.56 -25.55 2.65
CA ARG A 125 -17.87 -24.22 3.22
C ARG A 125 -16.60 -23.50 3.66
N LEU A 126 -15.75 -24.15 4.46
CA LEU A 126 -14.51 -23.55 4.95
C LEU A 126 -13.53 -23.24 3.82
N LYS A 127 -13.49 -24.06 2.76
CA LYS A 127 -12.71 -23.81 1.55
C LYS A 127 -13.15 -22.50 0.89
N ARG A 128 -14.46 -22.29 0.71
CA ARG A 128 -15.02 -21.05 0.15
C ARG A 128 -14.65 -19.82 0.98
N GLU A 129 -14.85 -19.89 2.30
CA GLU A 129 -14.47 -18.81 3.22
C GLU A 129 -12.96 -18.48 3.15
N ALA A 130 -12.11 -19.50 3.00
CA ALA A 130 -10.67 -19.31 2.88
C ALA A 130 -10.30 -18.59 1.57
N VAL A 131 -10.90 -18.99 0.44
CA VAL A 131 -10.68 -18.33 -0.86
C VAL A 131 -11.16 -16.88 -0.83
N GLU A 132 -12.34 -16.61 -0.28
CA GLU A 132 -12.85 -15.23 -0.12
C GLU A 132 -11.92 -14.38 0.77
N SER A 133 -11.43 -14.95 1.87
CA SER A 133 -10.51 -14.24 2.77
C SER A 133 -9.17 -13.96 2.10
N LEU A 134 -8.60 -14.93 1.39
CA LEU A 134 -7.34 -14.79 0.65
C LEU A 134 -7.43 -13.75 -0.47
N THR A 135 -8.52 -13.76 -1.24
CA THR A 135 -8.70 -12.79 -2.33
C THR A 135 -8.84 -11.36 -1.81
N ARG A 136 -9.60 -11.15 -0.73
CA ARG A 136 -9.67 -9.84 -0.04
C ARG A 136 -8.31 -9.41 0.51
N LEU A 137 -7.56 -10.33 1.13
CA LEU A 137 -6.21 -10.06 1.62
C LEU A 137 -5.25 -9.65 0.48
N ALA A 138 -5.34 -10.29 -0.69
CA ALA A 138 -4.53 -9.90 -1.84
C ALA A 138 -4.84 -8.46 -2.27
N ILE A 139 -6.12 -8.08 -2.36
CA ILE A 139 -6.49 -6.70 -2.72
C ILE A 139 -6.01 -5.68 -1.68
N LEU A 140 -6.18 -5.97 -0.38
CA LEU A 140 -5.70 -5.07 0.67
C LEU A 140 -4.17 -4.90 0.62
N ASN A 141 -3.41 -5.98 0.43
CA ASN A 141 -1.95 -5.87 0.31
C ASN A 141 -1.54 -5.11 -0.96
N ALA A 142 -2.26 -5.27 -2.07
CA ALA A 142 -2.02 -4.50 -3.28
C ALA A 142 -2.28 -2.99 -3.07
N LYS A 143 -3.39 -2.63 -2.42
CA LYS A 143 -3.74 -1.24 -2.09
C LYS A 143 -2.78 -0.60 -1.08
N LEU A 144 -2.24 -1.39 -0.15
CA LEU A 144 -1.23 -0.96 0.83
C LEU A 144 0.21 -0.99 0.27
N ASP A 145 0.39 -1.34 -1.01
CA ASP A 145 1.69 -1.50 -1.68
C ASP A 145 2.64 -2.52 -1.01
N ASP A 146 2.09 -3.45 -0.22
CA ASP A 146 2.82 -4.51 0.47
C ASP A 146 3.05 -5.71 -0.46
N LYS A 147 3.97 -5.51 -1.41
CA LYS A 147 4.32 -6.49 -2.44
C LYS A 147 4.79 -7.83 -1.87
N VAL A 148 5.52 -7.81 -0.74
CA VAL A 148 6.03 -9.02 -0.09
C VAL A 148 4.88 -9.88 0.41
N GLU A 149 3.94 -9.27 1.13
CA GLU A 149 2.80 -10.02 1.65
C GLU A 149 1.81 -10.40 0.55
N LEU A 150 1.62 -9.54 -0.46
CA LEU A 150 0.82 -9.85 -1.64
C LEU A 150 1.31 -11.13 -2.33
N ILE A 151 2.61 -11.24 -2.63
CA ILE A 151 3.19 -12.42 -3.29
C ILE A 151 2.91 -13.70 -2.49
N LYS A 152 3.03 -13.66 -1.16
CA LYS A 152 2.71 -14.83 -0.30
C LYS A 152 1.24 -15.22 -0.44
N VAL A 153 0.32 -14.25 -0.33
CA VAL A 153 -1.12 -14.51 -0.44
C VAL A 153 -1.47 -15.05 -1.84
N LEU A 154 -0.90 -14.50 -2.91
CA LEU A 154 -1.09 -15.05 -4.26
C LEU A 154 -0.56 -16.48 -4.37
N SER A 155 0.55 -16.80 -3.70
CA SER A 155 1.06 -18.17 -3.63
C SER A 155 0.09 -19.13 -2.93
N ASP A 156 -0.58 -18.68 -1.86
CA ASP A 156 -1.60 -19.47 -1.17
C ASP A 156 -2.85 -19.69 -2.05
N ILE A 157 -3.24 -18.68 -2.84
CA ILE A 157 -4.38 -18.78 -3.77
C ILE A 157 -4.14 -19.81 -4.87
N LYS A 158 -2.89 -20.04 -5.30
CA LYS A 158 -2.55 -21.03 -6.35
C LYS A 158 -3.10 -22.43 -6.05
N PHE A 159 -3.25 -22.79 -4.78
CA PHE A 159 -3.79 -24.10 -4.38
C PHE A 159 -5.31 -24.24 -4.56
N TYR A 160 -6.00 -23.14 -4.89
CA TYR A 160 -7.46 -23.08 -4.99
C TYR A 160 -7.96 -22.83 -6.42
N THR A 161 -7.09 -22.67 -7.42
CA THR A 161 -7.49 -22.45 -8.82
C THR A 161 -6.78 -23.41 -9.75
N ARG A 162 -7.50 -23.92 -10.75
CA ARG A 162 -6.94 -24.66 -11.89
C ARG A 162 -7.13 -23.87 -13.18
N GLU A 163 -8.31 -23.30 -13.38
CA GLU A 163 -8.65 -22.56 -14.61
C GLU A 163 -7.79 -21.31 -14.79
N TYR A 164 -7.51 -20.58 -13.71
CA TYR A 164 -6.82 -19.29 -13.72
C TYR A 164 -5.38 -19.34 -13.17
N LEU A 165 -4.81 -20.55 -13.02
CA LEU A 165 -3.49 -20.73 -12.41
C LEU A 165 -2.37 -19.99 -13.17
N ASN A 166 -2.38 -20.06 -14.50
CA ASN A 166 -1.38 -19.40 -15.34
C ASN A 166 -1.46 -17.87 -15.23
N ASP A 167 -2.67 -17.31 -15.23
CA ASP A 167 -2.90 -15.87 -15.06
C ASP A 167 -2.41 -15.39 -13.69
N LEU A 168 -2.69 -16.16 -12.64
CA LEU A 168 -2.22 -15.87 -11.28
C LEU A 168 -0.69 -15.93 -11.16
N ILE A 169 -0.04 -16.90 -11.81
CA ILE A 169 1.42 -16.98 -11.87
C ILE A 169 2.02 -15.77 -12.60
N ASN A 170 1.44 -15.39 -13.75
CA ASN A 170 1.89 -14.22 -14.51
C ASN A 170 1.72 -12.93 -13.72
N MET A 171 0.59 -12.76 -13.03
CA MET A 171 0.36 -11.63 -12.12
C MET A 171 1.40 -11.60 -10.99
N THR A 172 1.70 -12.75 -10.37
CA THR A 172 2.71 -12.86 -9.31
C THR A 172 4.10 -12.41 -9.81
N LYS A 173 4.53 -12.91 -10.97
CA LYS A 173 5.81 -12.51 -11.59
C LYS A 173 5.88 -11.02 -11.90
N TYR A 174 4.76 -10.43 -12.31
CA TYR A 174 4.70 -9.01 -12.56
C TYR A 174 4.84 -8.18 -11.26
N ILE A 175 4.20 -8.62 -10.17
CA ILE A 175 4.40 -8.00 -8.84
C ILE A 175 5.85 -8.14 -8.35
N GLU A 176 6.50 -9.28 -8.60
CA GLU A 176 7.92 -9.49 -8.29
C GLU A 176 8.83 -8.52 -9.07
N LEU A 177 8.53 -8.27 -10.35
CA LEU A 177 9.23 -7.29 -11.16
C LEU A 177 9.10 -5.88 -10.56
N LEU A 178 7.89 -5.46 -10.19
CA LEU A 178 7.66 -4.16 -9.54
C LEU A 178 8.42 -4.04 -8.21
N MET A 179 8.51 -5.13 -7.44
CA MET A 179 9.28 -5.16 -6.19
C MET A 179 10.77 -4.94 -6.47
N ARG A 180 11.33 -5.59 -7.50
CA ARG A 180 12.73 -5.43 -7.91
C ARG A 180 13.03 -4.02 -8.42
N GLU A 181 12.10 -3.43 -9.17
CA GLU A 181 12.21 -2.08 -9.71
C GLU A 181 11.86 -0.98 -8.70
N LYS A 182 11.45 -1.34 -7.48
CA LYS A 182 10.94 -0.42 -6.45
C LYS A 182 9.79 0.46 -6.97
N ALA A 183 9.00 -0.06 -7.89
CA ALA A 183 7.85 0.60 -8.47
C ALA A 183 6.59 0.36 -7.62
N PRO A 184 5.71 1.36 -7.45
CA PRO A 184 4.44 1.18 -6.76
C PRO A 184 3.48 0.32 -7.59
N ILE A 185 2.57 -0.39 -6.92
CA ILE A 185 1.44 -1.03 -7.59
C ILE A 185 0.45 0.07 -7.99
N SER A 186 0.18 0.19 -9.29
CA SER A 186 -0.77 1.17 -9.84
C SER A 186 -2.21 0.69 -9.70
N ASP A 187 -3.16 1.62 -9.73
CA ASP A 187 -4.58 1.30 -9.61
C ASP A 187 -5.09 0.45 -10.80
N GLU A 188 -4.46 0.57 -11.97
CA GLU A 188 -4.72 -0.31 -13.13
C GLU A 188 -4.38 -1.77 -12.82
N ILE A 189 -3.23 -2.01 -12.17
CA ILE A 189 -2.79 -3.35 -11.79
C ILE A 189 -3.72 -3.92 -10.72
N ILE A 190 -4.13 -3.08 -9.76
CA ILE A 190 -5.11 -3.46 -8.73
C ILE A 190 -6.43 -3.88 -9.40
N GLY A 191 -6.94 -3.11 -10.37
CA GLY A 191 -8.17 -3.45 -11.10
C GLY A 191 -8.07 -4.76 -11.88
N ARG A 192 -6.93 -5.02 -12.54
CA ARG A 192 -6.68 -6.32 -13.22
C ARG A 192 -6.65 -7.47 -12.22
N LEU A 193 -6.04 -7.27 -11.05
CA LEU A 193 -6.00 -8.25 -9.98
C LEU A 193 -7.41 -8.51 -9.42
N GLU A 194 -8.23 -7.48 -9.18
CA GLU A 194 -9.61 -7.61 -8.72
C GLU A 194 -10.45 -8.48 -9.67
N ILE A 195 -10.33 -8.26 -10.98
CA ILE A 195 -11.03 -9.07 -11.99
C ILE A 195 -10.59 -10.53 -11.93
N LEU A 196 -9.28 -10.79 -11.86
CA LEU A 196 -8.73 -12.15 -11.80
C LEU A 196 -9.22 -12.88 -10.54
N LEU A 197 -9.11 -12.24 -9.38
CA LEU A 197 -9.51 -12.84 -8.10
C LEU A 197 -11.01 -13.10 -8.03
N HIS A 198 -11.84 -12.25 -8.65
CA HIS A 198 -13.29 -12.48 -8.75
C HIS A 198 -13.62 -13.74 -9.53
N LYS A 199 -12.89 -14.02 -10.63
CA LYS A 199 -13.06 -15.26 -11.40
C LYS A 199 -12.65 -16.48 -10.58
N ILE A 200 -11.54 -16.40 -9.84
CA ILE A 200 -11.09 -17.48 -8.94
C ILE A 200 -12.09 -17.75 -7.81
N CYS A 201 -12.71 -16.70 -7.25
CA CYS A 201 -13.80 -16.89 -6.29
C CYS A 201 -14.94 -17.70 -6.92
N LYS A 202 -15.41 -17.33 -8.11
CA LYS A 202 -16.49 -18.04 -8.82
C LYS A 202 -16.18 -19.50 -9.13
N GLU A 203 -14.93 -19.83 -9.47
CA GLU A 203 -14.48 -21.23 -9.67
C GLU A 203 -14.68 -22.10 -8.41
N ASN A 204 -14.68 -21.49 -7.22
CA ASN A 204 -14.77 -22.18 -5.94
C ASN A 204 -16.15 -22.10 -5.27
N MET A 205 -17.13 -21.38 -5.85
CA MET A 205 -18.49 -21.23 -5.29
C MET A 205 -19.36 -22.45 -5.56
#